data_AF-A0A151JL56-F1
#
_entry.id   AF-A0A151JL56-F1
#
_cell.length_a   1.000
_cell.length_b   1.000
_cell.length_c   1.000
_cell.angle_alpha   90.00
_cell.angle_beta   90.00
_cell.angle_gamma   90.00
#
_symmetry.space_group_name_H-M   'P 1'
#
loop_
_entity.id
_entity.type
_entity.pdbx_description
1 polymer ?
#
loop_
_entity_poly.entity_id
_entity_poly.type
_entity_poly.pdbx_seq_one_letter_code
_entity_poly.pdbx_strand_id
1 'polypeptide(L)'
;MHCSPLSRALCLSEKFMVNWPCILKLDGDDELVYLGSEADLNCECVDLIVSPSDRVIDSEGFVYSIVSNDSAVSLIGNSTQISAEEASRLIQRHEFCLAEVCLTKIQFETVAEAFNCLKS
;
A
#
# COMPACT_ATOMS: atom_id res chain seq x y z
N MET A 1 -31.61 -14.59 36.10
CA MET A 1 -30.34 -15.13 36.64
C MET A 1 -30.12 -16.45 35.93
N HIS A 2 -29.14 -16.71 35.08
CA HIS A 2 -27.80 -16.14 34.89
C HIS A 2 -27.38 -16.15 33.41
N CYS A 3 -26.44 -15.26 33.08
CA CYS A 3 -25.71 -15.10 31.81
C CYS A 3 -25.20 -16.40 31.16
N SER A 4 -25.20 -16.40 29.84
CA SER A 4 -23.98 -16.61 29.04
C SER A 4 -24.12 -15.98 27.64
N PRO A 5 -23.58 -14.78 27.40
CA PRO A 5 -23.40 -14.21 26.08
C PRO A 5 -21.96 -14.52 25.61
N LEU A 6 -21.71 -15.74 25.16
CA LEU A 6 -20.41 -16.15 24.59
C LEU A 6 -20.64 -16.89 23.28
N SER A 7 -21.00 -16.17 22.22
CA SER A 7 -20.66 -16.54 20.83
C SER A 7 -20.93 -15.42 19.82
N ARG A 8 -20.77 -14.15 20.22
CA ARG A 8 -21.01 -13.01 19.32
C ARG A 8 -19.89 -11.97 19.34
N ALA A 9 -18.69 -12.40 19.71
CA ALA A 9 -17.46 -11.62 19.58
C ALA A 9 -16.59 -12.29 18.50
N LEU A 10 -15.99 -11.48 17.62
CA LEU A 10 -15.06 -11.81 16.52
C LEU A 10 -15.70 -12.02 15.13
N CYS A 11 -16.58 -11.12 14.71
CA CYS A 11 -16.67 -10.73 13.30
C CYS A 11 -16.85 -9.20 13.21
N LEU A 12 -16.09 -8.47 14.03
CA LEU A 12 -15.70 -7.13 13.64
C LEU A 12 -14.61 -7.36 12.59
N SER A 13 -15.03 -7.47 11.33
CA SER A 13 -14.18 -7.10 10.20
C SER A 13 -13.72 -5.69 10.54
N GLU A 14 -12.55 -5.54 11.15
CA GLU A 14 -11.82 -4.28 11.14
C GLU A 14 -11.56 -4.00 9.67
N LYS A 15 -12.50 -3.31 9.04
CA LYS A 15 -12.35 -2.75 7.72
C LYS A 15 -11.38 -1.60 7.94
N PHE A 16 -10.08 -1.91 7.95
CA PHE A 16 -9.03 -0.91 8.03
C PHE A 16 -9.31 0.09 6.91
N MET A 17 -9.70 1.31 7.28
CA MET A 17 -9.88 2.38 6.32
C MET A 17 -8.50 2.68 5.76
N VAL A 18 -8.36 2.56 4.44
CA VAL A 18 -7.11 2.81 3.74
C VAL A 18 -6.80 4.31 3.80
N ASN A 19 -5.60 4.66 4.26
CA ASN A 19 -5.16 6.05 4.36
C ASN A 19 -4.47 6.48 3.08
N TRP A 20 -5.20 7.16 2.20
CA TRP A 20 -4.63 7.71 0.97
C TRP A 20 -3.75 8.94 1.25
N PRO A 21 -2.68 9.20 0.48
CA PRO A 21 -2.29 8.47 -0.73
C PRO A 21 -1.65 7.12 -0.42
N CYS A 22 -1.72 6.22 -1.40
CA CYS A 22 -1.06 4.93 -1.35
C CYS A 22 0.04 4.85 -2.41
N ILE A 23 0.86 3.82 -2.29
CA ILE A 23 1.75 3.36 -3.35
C ILE A 23 1.35 1.94 -3.75
N LEU A 24 1.26 1.69 -5.05
CA LEU A 24 1.26 0.34 -5.61
C LEU A 24 2.70 -0.07 -5.93
N LYS A 25 3.15 -1.15 -5.29
CA LYS A 25 4.44 -1.80 -5.51
C LYS A 25 4.21 -3.09 -6.30
N LEU A 26 4.80 -3.18 -7.49
CA LEU A 26 4.73 -4.35 -8.35
C LEU A 26 5.77 -5.40 -7.94
N ASP A 27 5.45 -6.67 -8.06
CA ASP A 27 6.43 -7.74 -7.85
C ASP A 27 7.45 -7.82 -8.98
N GLY A 28 8.72 -8.05 -8.62
CA GLY A 28 9.82 -8.13 -9.59
C GLY A 28 10.27 -6.81 -10.21
N ASP A 29 9.57 -5.69 -9.96
CA ASP A 29 9.97 -4.34 -10.35
C ASP A 29 10.19 -3.44 -9.13
N ASP A 30 11.08 -2.47 -9.28
CA ASP A 30 11.34 -1.38 -8.33
C ASP A 30 10.57 -0.11 -8.69
N GLU A 31 9.84 -0.12 -9.81
CA GLU A 31 8.83 0.88 -10.13
C GLU A 31 7.72 0.92 -9.04
N LEU A 32 7.35 2.14 -8.67
CA LEU A 32 6.32 2.45 -7.69
C LEU A 32 5.32 3.37 -8.36
N VAL A 33 4.03 3.08 -8.19
CA VAL A 33 2.95 3.88 -8.75
C VAL A 33 2.27 4.63 -7.62
N TYR A 34 2.28 5.96 -7.69
CA TYR A 34 1.57 6.81 -6.73
C TYR A 34 0.06 6.74 -6.98
N LEU A 35 -0.72 6.51 -5.93
CA LEU A 35 -2.17 6.46 -5.98
C LEU A 35 -2.75 7.51 -5.03
N GLY A 36 -3.35 8.57 -5.56
CA GLY A 36 -3.97 9.61 -4.75
C GLY A 36 -5.30 9.19 -4.13
N SER A 37 -5.94 8.17 -4.68
CA SER A 37 -7.28 7.73 -4.30
C SER A 37 -7.57 6.28 -4.72
N GLU A 38 -8.68 5.73 -4.19
CA GLU A 38 -9.22 4.44 -4.62
C GLU A 38 -9.59 4.41 -6.11
N ALA A 39 -9.99 5.55 -6.68
CA ALA A 39 -10.28 5.65 -8.10
C ALA A 39 -9.00 5.44 -8.94
N ASP A 40 -7.88 6.01 -8.50
CA ASP A 40 -6.59 5.84 -9.18
C ASP A 40 -6.17 4.36 -9.16
N LEU A 41 -6.32 3.67 -8.02
CA LEU A 41 -6.06 2.22 -7.94
C LEU A 41 -6.89 1.43 -8.95
N ASN A 42 -8.20 1.70 -9.01
CA ASN A 42 -9.07 1.00 -9.95
C ASN A 42 -8.68 1.29 -11.40
N CYS A 43 -8.30 2.53 -11.73
CA CYS A 43 -7.82 2.89 -13.06
C CYS A 43 -6.53 2.14 -13.43
N GLU A 44 -5.52 2.15 -12.56
CA GLU A 44 -4.24 1.45 -12.79
C GLU A 44 -4.44 -0.06 -12.95
N CYS A 45 -5.33 -0.66 -12.16
CA CYS A 45 -5.59 -2.10 -12.23
C CYS A 45 -6.41 -2.57 -13.43
N VAL A 46 -7.05 -1.67 -14.20
CA VAL A 46 -7.87 -2.09 -15.38
C VAL A 46 -6.99 -2.73 -16.45
N ASP A 47 -5.82 -2.17 -16.70
CA ASP A 47 -4.90 -2.64 -17.75
C ASP A 47 -3.72 -3.47 -17.21
N LEU A 48 -3.58 -3.55 -15.88
CA LEU A 48 -2.49 -4.26 -15.20
C LEU A 48 -2.86 -5.71 -14.87
N ILE A 49 -1.95 -6.64 -15.17
CA ILE A 49 -2.05 -8.03 -14.67
C ILE A 49 -1.57 -8.05 -13.22
N VAL A 50 -2.51 -7.97 -12.27
CA VAL A 50 -2.20 -7.98 -10.84
C VAL A 50 -1.68 -9.35 -10.39
N SER A 51 -0.50 -9.35 -9.78
CA SER A 51 0.11 -10.50 -9.13
C SER A 51 -0.34 -10.63 -7.67
N PRO A 52 -0.50 -11.86 -7.12
CA PRO A 52 -0.72 -12.07 -5.70
C PRO A 52 0.41 -11.55 -4.80
N SER A 53 1.56 -11.21 -5.38
CA SER A 53 2.71 -10.62 -4.69
C SER A 53 2.72 -9.09 -4.73
N ASP A 54 1.86 -8.45 -5.54
CA ASP A 54 1.75 -6.99 -5.59
C ASP A 54 1.15 -6.46 -4.29
N ARG A 55 1.62 -5.29 -3.85
CA ARG A 55 1.22 -4.70 -2.58
C ARG A 55 0.78 -3.27 -2.79
N VAL A 56 -0.33 -2.91 -2.17
CA VAL A 56 -0.67 -1.51 -1.92
C VAL A 56 -0.24 -1.17 -0.51
N ILE A 57 0.43 -0.03 -0.35
CA ILE A 57 0.88 0.46 0.94
C ILE A 57 0.25 1.84 1.14
N ASP A 58 -0.38 2.08 2.28
CA ASP A 58 -1.05 3.35 2.57
C ASP A 58 -0.10 4.38 3.22
N SER A 59 -0.55 5.62 3.40
CA SER A 59 0.28 6.71 3.92
C SER A 59 0.77 6.51 5.35
N GLU A 60 0.12 5.62 6.11
CA GLU A 60 0.54 5.22 7.45
C GLU A 60 1.48 4.02 7.40
N GLY A 61 1.69 3.41 6.24
CA GLY A 61 2.57 2.27 6.02
C GLY A 61 1.86 0.92 6.08
N PHE A 62 0.53 0.87 6.24
CA PHE A 62 -0.19 -0.41 6.26
C PHE A 62 -0.13 -1.08 4.89
N VAL A 63 0.13 -2.38 4.91
CA VAL A 63 0.30 -3.19 3.70
C VAL A 63 -0.97 -3.97 3.40
N TYR A 64 -1.36 -3.94 2.13
CA TYR A 64 -2.57 -4.57 1.62
C TYR A 64 -2.26 -5.49 0.44
N SER A 65 -2.87 -6.66 0.46
CA SER A 65 -2.95 -7.53 -0.72
C SER A 65 -4.08 -7.06 -1.63
N ILE A 66 -3.84 -7.16 -2.94
CA ILE A 66 -4.82 -6.79 -3.96
C ILE A 66 -5.62 -8.02 -4.34
N VAL A 67 -6.94 -7.89 -4.32
CA VAL A 67 -7.86 -8.90 -4.83
C VAL A 67 -8.69 -8.26 -5.93
N SER A 68 -8.45 -8.69 -7.16
CA SER A 68 -9.25 -8.28 -8.31
C SER A 68 -10.34 -9.32 -8.57
N ASN A 69 -11.59 -8.87 -8.61
CA ASN A 69 -12.72 -9.62 -9.18
C ASN A 69 -13.17 -8.86 -10.44
N ASP A 70 -13.81 -9.54 -11.41
CA ASP A 70 -14.17 -9.08 -12.77
C ASP A 70 -14.68 -7.63 -12.96
N SER A 71 -15.04 -6.91 -11.90
CA SER A 71 -15.53 -5.54 -11.92
C SER A 71 -15.00 -4.60 -10.83
N ALA A 72 -14.18 -5.08 -9.88
CA ALA A 72 -13.71 -4.25 -8.77
C ALA A 72 -12.43 -4.78 -8.12
N VAL A 73 -11.56 -3.86 -7.74
CA VAL A 73 -10.38 -4.13 -6.91
C VAL A 73 -10.75 -3.97 -5.44
N SER A 74 -10.31 -4.90 -4.61
CA SER A 74 -10.46 -4.85 -3.16
C SER A 74 -9.11 -5.03 -2.48
N LEU A 75 -8.90 -4.31 -1.38
CA LEU A 75 -7.69 -4.39 -0.58
C LEU A 75 -7.95 -5.18 0.71
N ILE A 76 -7.10 -6.17 0.96
CA ILE A 76 -7.13 -6.98 2.18
C ILE A 76 -5.88 -6.66 3.00
N GLY A 77 -6.07 -5.95 4.11
CA GLY A 77 -5.00 -5.63 5.06
C GLY A 77 -4.60 -6.84 5.88
N ASN A 78 -3.33 -6.91 6.27
CA ASN A 78 -2.77 -8.02 7.04
C ASN A 78 -1.98 -7.55 8.27
N SER A 79 -2.48 -6.56 9.01
CA SER A 79 -1.87 -5.99 10.24
C SER A 79 -0.37 -5.67 10.15
N THR A 80 0.17 -5.60 8.93
CA THR A 80 1.58 -5.39 8.63
C THR A 80 1.71 -3.92 8.27
N GLN A 81 2.70 -3.27 8.87
CA GLN A 81 2.97 -1.86 8.68
C GLN A 81 4.46 -1.72 8.41
N ILE A 82 4.82 -1.01 7.34
CA ILE A 82 6.21 -0.69 7.06
C ILE A 82 6.64 0.54 7.88
N SER A 83 7.91 0.57 8.23
CA SER A 83 8.57 1.71 8.84
C SER A 83 8.90 2.80 7.81
N ALA A 84 9.20 4.01 8.30
CA ALA A 84 9.72 5.10 7.46
C ALA A 84 11.07 4.72 6.81
N GLU A 85 11.88 3.88 7.45
CA GLU A 85 13.14 3.36 6.88
C GLU A 85 12.87 2.45 5.68
N GLU A 86 11.89 1.55 5.80
CA GLU A 86 11.47 0.69 4.68
C GLU A 86 10.84 1.51 3.54
N ALA A 87 10.00 2.50 3.86
CA ALA A 87 9.46 3.43 2.87
C ALA A 87 10.58 4.19 2.15
N SER A 88 11.57 4.69 2.89
CA SER A 88 12.75 5.36 2.31
C SER A 88 13.52 4.44 1.36
N ARG A 89 13.69 3.15 1.72
CA ARG A 89 14.34 2.16 0.85
C ARG A 89 13.55 1.91 -0.44
N LEU A 90 12.22 1.87 -0.36
CA LEU A 90 11.36 1.71 -1.55
C LEU A 90 11.58 2.89 -2.50
N ILE A 91 11.50 4.13 -2.01
CA ILE A 91 11.72 5.33 -2.82
C ILE A 91 13.13 5.34 -3.41
N GLN A 92 14.17 5.05 -2.62
CA GLN A 92 15.54 4.98 -3.14
C GLN A 92 15.71 4.00 -4.30
N ARG A 93 15.06 2.84 -4.24
CA ARG A 93 15.10 1.83 -5.31
C ARG A 93 14.37 2.30 -6.55
N HIS A 94 13.19 2.90 -6.38
CA HIS A 94 12.43 3.51 -7.47
C HIS A 94 13.24 4.56 -8.22
N GLU A 95 13.76 5.55 -7.51
CA GLU A 95 14.56 6.65 -8.07
C GLU A 95 15.86 6.14 -8.74
N PHE A 96 16.47 5.10 -8.16
CA PHE A 96 17.65 4.47 -8.75
C PHE A 96 17.33 3.80 -10.09
N CYS A 97 16.19 3.11 -10.19
CA CYS A 97 15.76 2.47 -11.43
C CYS A 97 15.40 3.47 -12.53
N LEU A 98 14.88 4.64 -12.18
CA LEU A 98 14.62 5.73 -13.13
C LEU A 98 15.89 6.45 -13.61
N ALA A 99 17.06 6.14 -13.01
CA ALA A 99 18.37 6.68 -13.34
C ALA A 99 18.50 8.22 -13.27
N GLU A 100 17.51 8.91 -12.69
CA GLU A 100 17.50 10.37 -12.66
C GLU A 100 18.54 10.93 -11.66
N VAL A 101 18.82 10.24 -10.55
CA VAL A 101 19.79 10.70 -9.54
C VAL A 101 20.32 9.54 -8.66
N CYS A 102 21.62 9.51 -8.30
CA CYS A 102 22.17 8.60 -7.28
C CYS A 102 21.74 9.05 -5.86
N LEU A 103 20.50 8.74 -5.45
CA LEU A 103 19.88 9.23 -4.21
C LEU A 103 20.04 8.29 -3.01
N THR A 104 21.22 7.70 -2.83
CA THR A 104 21.52 6.79 -1.69
C THR A 104 21.40 7.44 -0.30
N LYS A 105 21.03 8.72 -0.21
CA LYS A 105 20.93 9.52 1.02
C LYS A 105 19.53 10.01 1.37
N ILE A 106 18.50 9.72 0.58
CA ILE A 106 17.13 10.12 0.94
C ILE A 106 16.69 9.31 2.17
N GLN A 107 16.33 10.00 3.25
CA GLN A 107 15.76 9.40 4.45
C GLN A 107 14.56 10.26 4.84
N PHE A 108 13.42 9.61 5.02
CA PHE A 108 12.19 10.26 5.47
C PHE A 108 11.95 9.95 6.93
N GLU A 109 11.36 10.90 7.65
CA GLU A 109 11.00 10.71 9.06
C GLU A 109 9.66 9.96 9.18
N THR A 110 8.82 10.03 8.15
CA THR A 110 7.53 9.34 8.08
C THR A 110 7.28 8.66 6.73
N VAL A 111 6.37 7.68 6.71
CA VAL A 111 5.92 7.02 5.48
C VAL A 111 5.21 8.02 4.55
N ALA A 112 4.34 8.87 5.12
CA ALA A 112 3.62 9.89 4.38
C ALA A 112 4.56 10.87 3.65
N GLU A 113 5.66 11.29 4.29
CA GLU A 113 6.69 12.12 3.63
C GLU A 113 7.33 11.41 2.44
N ALA A 114 7.69 10.13 2.61
CA ALA A 114 8.26 9.32 1.53
C ALA A 114 7.32 9.26 0.32
N PHE A 115 6.03 9.06 0.57
CA PHE A 115 5.05 8.87 -0.49
C PHE A 115 4.72 10.18 -1.19
N ASN A 116 4.71 11.30 -0.47
CA ASN A 116 4.51 12.62 -1.05
C ASN A 116 5.64 13.03 -2.00
N CYS A 117 6.85 12.44 -1.91
CA CYS A 117 7.92 12.71 -2.86
C CYS A 117 7.68 12.13 -4.25
N LEU A 118 6.84 11.10 -4.39
CA LEU A 118 6.44 10.56 -5.70
C LEU A 118 5.33 11.37 -6.37
N LYS A 119 4.71 12.31 -5.65
CA LYS A 119 3.64 13.15 -6.17
C LYS A 119 4.23 14.16 -7.16
N SER A 120 4.10 13.85 -8.45
CA SER A 120 4.50 14.71 -9.58
C SER A 120 3.47 15.79 -9.87
#